data_AF-A0A522RPD7-F1
#
_entry.id   AF-A0A522RPD7-F1
#
_cell.length_a   1.000
_cell.length_b   1.000
_cell.length_c   1.000
_cell.angle_alpha   90.00
_cell.angle_beta   90.00
_cell.angle_gamma   90.00
#
_symmetry.space_group_name_H-M   'P 1'
#
loop_
_entity.id
_entity.type
_entity.pdbx_description
1 polymer ?
#
loop_
_entity_poly.entity_id
_entity_poly.type
_entity_poly.pdbx_seq_one_letter_code
_entity_poly.pdbx_strand_id
1 'polypeptide(L)'
;MVTKARGCDTYAADLQRSLGLLQSLSTSPGVPDETSTAIDAFIEEMERPVVKVLTDRNPTNPRDDDNVGVMFCQHRRYTLGDKNAEDPFDEVEGAMVDGRWMSVDGIEYAMDMLCETYETLEGRIEAMREDPEYAEGVEDFGPWTLDAIDTAIKALRACLENSETRRFVREDVAIAIPLSLYDHSGITISHGTPTDVWDSGLVGVHYMTRETLDREFAGDETKARACMDAELLTYDQYLRGNVWGFEVMDRAGRLQDSCWGFYGDELEETGMLEYFDPDRASALRDAWERRFD
;
A
#
# COMPACT_ATOMS: atom_id res chain seq x y z
N MET A 1 -9.89 -0.28 33.55
CA MET A 1 -9.17 0.29 34.71
C MET A 1 -7.71 -0.05 34.53
N VAL A 2 -6.93 0.86 33.97
CA VAL A 2 -5.50 0.66 33.71
C VAL A 2 -4.75 0.92 35.01
N THR A 3 -4.13 -0.10 35.57
CA THR A 3 -3.14 0.04 36.64
C THR A 3 -1.98 0.89 36.12
N LYS A 4 -1.97 2.18 36.47
CA LYS A 4 -0.84 3.09 36.27
C LYS A 4 0.40 2.47 36.92
N ALA A 5 1.44 2.20 36.12
CA ALA A 5 2.71 1.65 36.58
C ALA A 5 3.42 2.66 37.52
N ARG A 6 3.18 2.55 38.83
CA ARG A 6 3.75 3.45 39.85
C ARG A 6 5.29 3.38 39.98
N GLY A 7 5.97 2.46 39.29
CA GLY A 7 7.43 2.26 39.40
C GLY A 7 8.29 2.99 38.35
N CYS A 8 7.73 3.32 37.18
CA CYS A 8 8.51 3.94 36.10
C CYS A 8 8.77 5.43 36.39
N ASP A 9 7.75 6.13 36.92
CA ASP A 9 7.85 7.55 37.27
C ASP A 9 8.87 7.82 38.39
N THR A 10 8.99 6.91 39.37
CA THR A 10 9.97 7.03 40.45
C THR A 10 11.40 6.80 39.95
N TYR A 11 11.61 5.79 39.10
CA TYR A 11 12.93 5.49 38.55
C TYR A 11 13.45 6.64 37.68
N ALA A 12 12.59 7.22 36.84
CA ALA A 12 12.97 8.33 35.99
C ALA A 12 13.33 9.60 36.79
N ALA A 13 12.57 9.88 37.85
CA ALA A 13 12.87 11.00 38.75
C ALA A 13 14.21 10.78 39.50
N ASP A 14 14.47 9.55 39.95
CA ASP A 14 15.71 9.19 40.63
C ASP A 14 16.92 9.25 39.67
N LEU A 15 16.74 8.84 38.41
CA LEU A 15 17.78 8.95 37.38
C LEU A 15 18.11 10.42 37.08
N GLN A 16 17.10 11.27 36.85
CA GLN A 16 17.33 12.69 36.59
C GLN A 16 18.01 13.39 37.76
N ARG A 17 17.61 13.05 39.01
CA ARG A 17 18.28 13.55 40.21
C ARG A 17 19.75 13.11 40.25
N SER A 18 20.02 11.84 39.93
CA SER A 18 21.38 11.29 39.92
C SER A 18 22.27 11.94 38.87
N LEU A 19 21.75 12.16 37.66
CA LEU A 19 22.47 12.86 36.57
C LEU A 19 22.77 14.31 36.95
N GLY A 20 21.82 15.03 37.54
CA GLY A 20 22.06 16.41 38.01
C GLY A 20 23.12 16.51 39.11
N LEU A 21 23.21 15.50 39.99
CA LEU A 21 24.30 15.41 40.98
C LEU A 21 25.65 15.15 40.31
N LEU A 22 25.71 14.24 39.34
CA LEU A 22 26.92 13.96 38.56
C LEU A 22 27.41 15.19 37.80
N GLN A 23 26.50 15.96 37.20
CA GLN A 23 26.87 17.18 36.47
C GLN A 23 27.40 18.28 37.40
N SER A 24 26.84 18.38 38.61
CA SER A 24 27.36 19.26 39.67
C SER A 24 28.74 18.81 40.15
N LEU A 25 28.99 17.51 40.21
CA LEU A 25 30.30 16.94 40.57
C LEU A 25 31.34 17.19 39.47
N SER A 26 30.98 16.99 38.19
CA SER A 26 31.90 17.21 37.06
C SER A 26 32.47 18.64 37.04
N THR A 27 31.66 19.63 37.43
CA THR A 27 32.04 21.05 37.44
C THR A 27 32.64 21.55 38.77
N SER A 28 32.82 20.66 39.75
CA SER A 28 33.27 21.05 41.10
C SER A 28 34.79 21.33 41.17
N PRO A 29 35.22 22.37 41.91
CA PRO A 29 36.64 22.68 42.08
C PRO A 29 37.42 21.52 42.73
N GLY A 30 38.53 21.12 42.11
CA GLY A 30 39.41 20.06 42.63
C GLY A 30 39.12 18.66 42.12
N VAL A 31 38.11 18.47 41.27
CA VAL A 31 37.93 17.22 40.51
C VAL A 31 38.97 17.17 39.39
N PRO A 32 39.74 16.08 39.24
CA PRO A 32 40.70 15.93 38.15
C PRO A 32 40.02 15.91 36.78
N ASP A 33 40.67 16.51 35.78
CA ASP A 33 40.14 16.62 34.41
C ASP A 33 39.72 15.26 33.80
N GLU A 34 40.49 14.19 34.05
CA GLU A 34 40.16 12.84 33.59
C GLU A 34 38.84 12.32 34.20
N THR A 35 38.56 12.69 35.45
CA THR A 35 37.34 12.29 36.16
C THR A 35 36.13 13.08 35.68
N SER A 36 36.27 14.40 35.48
CA SER A 36 35.23 15.23 34.87
C SER A 36 34.87 14.72 33.47
N THR A 37 35.87 14.43 32.64
CA THR A 37 35.68 13.85 31.30
C THR A 37 34.91 12.54 31.32
N ALA A 38 35.24 11.63 32.26
CA ALA A 38 34.53 10.36 32.38
C ALA A 38 33.07 10.53 32.86
N ILE A 39 32.81 11.49 33.74
CA ILE A 39 31.45 11.80 34.20
C ILE A 39 30.62 12.38 33.06
N ASP A 40 31.16 13.33 32.30
CA ASP A 40 30.46 13.94 31.18
C ASP A 40 30.12 12.91 30.10
N ALA A 41 31.05 12.01 29.78
CA ALA A 41 30.81 10.91 28.84
C ALA A 41 29.72 9.94 29.33
N PHE A 42 29.67 9.66 30.64
CA PHE A 42 28.60 8.84 31.22
C PHE A 42 27.24 9.54 31.16
N ILE A 43 27.19 10.85 31.46
CA ILE A 43 25.95 11.63 31.37
C ILE A 43 25.46 11.63 29.91
N GLU A 44 26.34 11.91 28.95
CA GLU A 44 26.01 11.90 27.52
C GLU A 44 25.43 10.54 27.11
N GLU A 45 26.06 9.43 27.51
CA GLU A 45 25.58 8.08 27.21
C GLU A 45 24.22 7.76 27.85
N MET A 46 23.95 8.32 29.03
CA MET A 46 22.65 8.18 29.71
C MET A 46 21.56 9.10 29.14
N GLU A 47 21.95 10.19 28.48
CA GLU A 47 21.06 11.11 27.76
C GLU A 47 20.79 10.66 26.32
N ARG A 48 21.61 9.74 25.77
CA ARG A 48 21.36 9.15 24.45
C ARG A 48 20.02 8.41 24.43
N PRO A 49 19.13 8.76 23.48
CA PRO A 49 17.82 8.13 23.40
C PRO A 49 17.92 6.69 22.88
N VAL A 50 16.95 5.89 23.29
CA VAL A 50 16.70 4.55 22.74
C VAL A 50 15.60 4.66 21.70
N VAL A 51 15.91 4.33 20.46
CA VAL A 51 14.94 4.34 19.36
C VAL A 51 14.37 2.93 19.18
N LYS A 52 13.06 2.84 18.95
CA LYS A 52 12.37 1.63 18.54
C LYS A 52 11.62 1.90 17.25
N VAL A 53 11.68 0.95 16.31
CA VAL A 53 10.82 0.94 15.12
C VAL A 53 9.78 -0.14 15.31
N LEU A 54 8.52 0.18 15.01
CA LEU A 54 7.36 -0.67 15.24
C LEU A 54 6.46 -0.63 14.01
N THR A 55 5.83 -1.75 13.68
CA THR A 55 4.75 -1.76 12.70
C THR A 55 3.53 -1.03 13.26
N ASP A 56 2.93 -0.16 12.47
CA ASP A 56 1.67 0.49 12.82
C ASP A 56 0.55 -0.55 12.80
N ARG A 57 -0.11 -0.73 13.95
CA ARG A 57 -1.19 -1.71 14.11
C ARG A 57 -2.57 -1.14 13.77
N ASN A 58 -2.66 0.18 13.61
CA ASN A 58 -3.91 0.84 13.25
C ASN A 58 -3.60 1.99 12.26
N PRO A 59 -3.01 1.67 11.09
CA PRO A 59 -2.71 2.68 10.10
C PRO A 59 -4.00 3.25 9.52
N THR A 60 -3.99 4.55 9.20
CA THR A 60 -5.07 5.17 8.43
C THR A 60 -5.06 4.61 7.01
N ASN A 61 -6.24 4.34 6.45
CA ASN A 61 -6.35 3.92 5.06
C ASN A 61 -6.02 5.11 4.14
N PRO A 62 -4.96 5.04 3.30
CA PRO A 62 -4.58 6.15 2.44
C PRO A 62 -5.61 6.48 1.36
N ARG A 63 -6.60 5.59 1.10
CA ARG A 63 -7.73 5.89 0.22
C ARG A 63 -8.81 6.75 0.87
N ASP A 64 -8.72 7.01 2.18
CA ASP A 64 -9.55 8.00 2.86
C ASP A 64 -8.92 9.43 2.77
N ASP A 65 -7.73 9.57 2.17
CA ASP A 65 -7.06 10.86 1.93
C ASP A 65 -7.50 11.50 0.59
N ASP A 66 -7.07 12.75 0.35
CA ASP A 66 -7.32 13.50 -0.89
C ASP A 66 -6.45 12.95 -2.04
N ASN A 67 -6.97 11.93 -2.72
CA ASN A 67 -6.34 11.32 -3.90
C ASN A 67 -6.85 11.98 -5.20
N VAL A 68 -5.99 12.09 -6.20
CA VAL A 68 -6.36 12.61 -7.53
C VAL A 68 -7.02 11.54 -8.41
N GLY A 69 -6.67 10.27 -8.21
CA GLY A 69 -7.32 9.15 -8.87
C GLY A 69 -8.39 8.52 -7.99
N VAL A 70 -9.41 7.94 -8.63
CA VAL A 70 -10.51 7.21 -8.00
C VAL A 70 -10.31 5.71 -8.23
N MET A 71 -10.29 4.93 -7.16
CA MET A 71 -10.18 3.47 -7.24
C MET A 71 -11.56 2.84 -7.07
N PHE A 72 -12.18 2.51 -8.20
CA PHE A 72 -13.38 1.67 -8.22
C PHE A 72 -12.96 0.21 -8.18
N CYS A 73 -13.28 -0.48 -7.08
CA CYS A 73 -12.92 -1.88 -6.90
C CYS A 73 -14.15 -2.72 -6.56
N GLN A 74 -14.23 -3.90 -7.17
CA GLN A 74 -15.22 -4.92 -6.87
C GLN A 74 -14.49 -6.23 -6.60
N HIS A 75 -14.62 -6.71 -5.36
CA HIS A 75 -14.02 -7.98 -4.97
C HIS A 75 -14.86 -8.69 -3.91
N ARG A 76 -15.04 -10.01 -4.07
CA ARG A 76 -15.92 -10.82 -3.20
C ARG A 76 -15.41 -10.99 -1.77
N ARG A 77 -14.07 -10.98 -1.57
CA ARG A 77 -13.45 -11.25 -0.26
C ARG A 77 -12.96 -10.01 0.47
N TYR A 78 -12.67 -8.94 -0.27
CA TYR A 78 -11.96 -7.77 0.26
C TYR A 78 -12.74 -6.52 -0.09
N THR A 79 -12.85 -5.60 0.86
CA THR A 79 -13.32 -4.24 0.60
C THR A 79 -12.12 -3.40 0.20
N LEU A 80 -11.99 -3.12 -1.09
CA LEU A 80 -10.86 -2.41 -1.68
C LEU A 80 -11.30 -1.08 -2.29
N GLY A 81 -10.33 -0.20 -2.56
CA GLY A 81 -10.56 1.08 -3.25
C GLY A 81 -11.32 2.09 -2.38
N ASP A 82 -12.01 3.02 -3.05
CA ASP A 82 -12.70 4.12 -2.41
C ASP A 82 -14.13 3.74 -2.03
N LYS A 83 -14.57 4.08 -0.81
CA LYS A 83 -15.84 3.63 -0.22
C LYS A 83 -17.10 4.00 -1.02
N ASN A 84 -17.02 5.00 -1.89
CA ASN A 84 -18.12 5.46 -2.74
C ASN A 84 -17.63 5.77 -4.16
N ALA A 85 -16.64 5.02 -4.66
CA ALA A 85 -16.21 5.16 -6.04
C ALA A 85 -17.42 4.96 -6.97
N GLU A 86 -17.68 5.96 -7.82
CA GLU A 86 -18.65 5.81 -8.89
C GLU A 86 -18.07 4.84 -9.92
N ASP A 87 -18.91 3.91 -10.38
CA ASP A 87 -18.54 2.97 -11.43
C ASP A 87 -18.31 3.76 -12.73
N PRO A 88 -17.10 3.74 -13.30
CA PRO A 88 -16.81 4.48 -14.52
C PRO A 88 -17.48 3.87 -15.76
N PHE A 89 -18.19 2.75 -15.63
CA PHE A 89 -18.85 2.00 -16.70
C PHE A 89 -20.39 2.15 -16.72
N ASP A 90 -21.02 2.64 -15.64
CA ASP A 90 -22.49 2.62 -15.40
C ASP A 90 -23.32 3.48 -16.39
N GLU A 91 -22.69 4.34 -17.18
CA GLU A 91 -23.35 5.18 -18.20
C GLU A 91 -23.22 4.64 -19.63
N VAL A 92 -22.68 3.43 -19.80
CA VAL A 92 -22.44 2.83 -21.12
C VAL A 92 -23.60 1.87 -21.44
N GLU A 93 -24.25 1.99 -22.60
CA GLU A 93 -25.35 1.07 -22.98
C GLU A 93 -24.82 -0.26 -23.58
N GLY A 94 -23.55 -0.27 -23.99
CA GLY A 94 -22.89 -1.36 -24.68
C GLY A 94 -21.83 -0.82 -25.63
N ALA A 95 -21.08 -1.72 -26.24
CA ALA A 95 -19.97 -1.34 -27.08
C ALA A 95 -19.54 -2.43 -28.08
N MET A 96 -18.72 -2.02 -29.04
CA MET A 96 -18.26 -2.88 -30.13
C MET A 96 -16.93 -3.55 -29.77
N VAL A 97 -16.93 -4.87 -29.65
CA VAL A 97 -15.79 -5.74 -29.33
C VAL A 97 -15.53 -6.64 -30.53
N ASP A 98 -14.36 -6.50 -31.18
CA ASP A 98 -13.98 -7.27 -32.38
C ASP A 98 -15.07 -7.30 -33.48
N GLY A 99 -15.68 -6.13 -33.74
CA GLY A 99 -16.75 -6.01 -34.73
C GLY A 99 -18.12 -6.54 -34.29
N ARG A 100 -18.29 -6.90 -33.01
CA ARG A 100 -19.57 -7.37 -32.44
C ARG A 100 -20.06 -6.45 -31.32
N TRP A 101 -21.35 -6.12 -31.32
CA TRP A 101 -21.98 -5.37 -30.23
C TRP A 101 -22.15 -6.25 -28.99
N MET A 102 -21.70 -5.76 -27.84
CA MET A 102 -21.91 -6.33 -26.50
C MET A 102 -22.59 -5.29 -25.63
N SER A 103 -23.67 -5.63 -24.92
CA SER A 103 -24.25 -4.73 -23.90
C SER A 103 -23.32 -4.59 -22.71
N VAL A 104 -23.49 -3.55 -21.88
CA VAL A 104 -22.79 -3.46 -20.60
C VAL A 104 -23.07 -4.65 -19.71
N ASP A 105 -24.33 -5.11 -19.60
CA ASP A 105 -24.64 -6.38 -18.93
C ASP A 105 -23.82 -7.58 -19.49
N GLY A 106 -23.48 -7.56 -20.78
CA GLY A 106 -22.67 -8.61 -21.41
C GLY A 106 -21.17 -8.47 -21.16
N ILE A 107 -20.70 -7.25 -20.92
CA ILE A 107 -19.31 -6.94 -20.53
C ILE A 107 -19.14 -7.20 -19.03
N GLU A 108 -20.07 -6.72 -18.20
CA GLU A 108 -20.16 -7.02 -16.77
C GLU A 108 -20.27 -8.52 -16.55
N TYR A 109 -21.15 -9.24 -17.26
CA TYR A 109 -21.21 -10.70 -17.16
C TYR A 109 -19.89 -11.37 -17.57
N ALA A 110 -19.19 -10.83 -18.58
CA ALA A 110 -17.87 -11.34 -18.95
C ALA A 110 -16.82 -11.01 -17.88
N MET A 111 -16.88 -9.84 -17.24
CA MET A 111 -15.99 -9.43 -16.15
C MET A 111 -16.26 -10.22 -14.87
N ASP A 112 -17.52 -10.38 -14.45
CA ASP A 112 -17.96 -11.22 -13.35
C ASP A 112 -17.55 -12.67 -13.60
N MET A 113 -17.78 -13.20 -14.80
CA MET A 113 -17.26 -14.52 -15.17
C MET A 113 -15.74 -14.56 -15.12
N LEU A 114 -14.99 -13.54 -15.55
CA LEU A 114 -13.54 -13.53 -15.42
C LEU A 114 -13.09 -13.46 -13.95
N CYS A 115 -13.82 -12.75 -13.10
CA CYS A 115 -13.60 -12.66 -11.66
C CYS A 115 -14.00 -13.94 -10.91
N GLU A 116 -14.97 -14.71 -11.43
CA GLU A 116 -15.48 -15.95 -10.83
C GLU A 116 -14.86 -17.23 -11.41
N THR A 117 -14.42 -17.24 -12.67
CA THR A 117 -14.11 -18.49 -13.41
C THR A 117 -12.69 -18.64 -13.94
N TYR A 118 -11.79 -17.65 -13.77
CA TYR A 118 -10.37 -17.88 -14.10
C TYR A 118 -9.81 -19.09 -13.31
N GLU A 119 -10.27 -19.28 -12.06
CA GLU A 119 -10.00 -20.46 -11.20
C GLU A 119 -10.43 -21.80 -11.81
N THR A 120 -11.41 -21.83 -12.72
CA THR A 120 -11.91 -23.06 -13.36
C THR A 120 -11.41 -23.27 -14.79
N LEU A 121 -10.95 -22.22 -15.46
CA LEU A 121 -10.68 -22.29 -16.89
C LEU A 121 -9.28 -22.85 -17.17
N GLU A 122 -8.23 -22.36 -16.50
CA GLU A 122 -6.86 -22.84 -16.73
C GLU A 122 -6.62 -24.26 -16.19
N GLY A 123 -7.12 -24.56 -14.99
CA GLY A 123 -7.07 -25.92 -14.44
C GLY A 123 -7.82 -26.94 -15.30
N ARG A 124 -8.91 -26.54 -15.98
CA ARG A 124 -9.65 -27.41 -16.91
C ARG A 124 -9.01 -27.47 -18.30
N ILE A 125 -8.35 -26.42 -18.78
CA ILE A 125 -7.54 -26.45 -20.01
C ILE A 125 -6.40 -27.46 -19.87
N GLU A 126 -5.70 -27.41 -18.73
CA GLU A 126 -4.59 -28.30 -18.45
C GLU A 126 -5.08 -29.74 -18.30
N ALA A 127 -6.20 -29.96 -17.57
CA ALA A 127 -6.85 -31.26 -17.48
C ALA A 127 -7.34 -31.80 -18.84
N MET A 128 -7.89 -30.95 -19.71
CA MET A 128 -8.32 -31.31 -21.08
C MET A 128 -7.14 -31.62 -22.02
N ARG A 129 -5.96 -31.03 -21.77
CA ARG A 129 -4.72 -31.34 -22.51
C ARG A 129 -4.15 -32.69 -22.09
N GLU A 130 -4.30 -33.07 -20.83
CA GLU A 130 -3.82 -34.35 -20.29
C GLU A 130 -4.77 -35.53 -20.56
N ASP A 131 -6.09 -35.30 -20.54
CA ASP A 131 -7.11 -36.30 -20.85
C ASP A 131 -8.22 -35.73 -21.75
N PRO A 132 -8.15 -35.95 -23.08
CA PRO A 132 -9.15 -35.47 -24.03
C PRO A 132 -10.55 -36.05 -23.83
N GLU A 133 -10.71 -37.16 -23.09
CA GLU A 133 -12.00 -37.80 -22.79
C GLU A 133 -12.74 -37.08 -21.64
N TYR A 134 -12.04 -36.25 -20.85
CA TYR A 134 -12.61 -35.41 -19.79
C TYR A 134 -13.54 -34.30 -20.32
N ALA A 135 -13.56 -34.06 -21.63
CA ALA A 135 -14.35 -33.03 -22.29
C ALA A 135 -15.83 -33.42 -22.55
N GLU A 136 -16.20 -34.70 -22.47
CA GLU A 136 -17.56 -35.16 -22.81
C GLU A 136 -18.63 -34.84 -21.72
N GLY A 137 -18.26 -34.22 -20.61
CA GLY A 137 -19.18 -33.92 -19.50
C GLY A 137 -19.57 -32.46 -19.30
N VAL A 138 -19.11 -31.52 -20.12
CA VAL A 138 -19.28 -30.07 -19.86
C VAL A 138 -20.35 -29.47 -20.76
N GLU A 139 -21.63 -29.74 -20.45
CA GLU A 139 -22.77 -29.07 -21.09
C GLU A 139 -23.04 -27.65 -20.55
N ASP A 140 -22.27 -27.19 -19.55
CA ASP A 140 -22.61 -25.97 -18.77
C ASP A 140 -21.85 -24.69 -19.17
N PHE A 141 -20.88 -24.75 -20.09
CA PHE A 141 -20.36 -23.51 -20.68
C PHE A 141 -21.21 -23.16 -21.89
N GLY A 142 -22.03 -22.12 -21.75
CA GLY A 142 -22.54 -21.36 -22.89
C GLY A 142 -21.40 -20.97 -23.86
N PRO A 143 -21.73 -20.49 -25.06
CA PRO A 143 -21.02 -20.75 -26.33
C PRO A 143 -19.65 -20.05 -26.55
N TRP A 144 -18.85 -19.78 -25.52
CA TRP A 144 -17.66 -18.94 -25.63
C TRP A 144 -16.36 -19.68 -25.29
N THR A 145 -15.44 -19.66 -26.25
CA THR A 145 -14.11 -20.29 -26.17
C THR A 145 -13.11 -19.39 -25.46
N LEU A 146 -11.96 -19.93 -25.05
CA LEU A 146 -10.81 -19.17 -24.52
C LEU A 146 -10.38 -18.01 -25.42
N ASP A 147 -10.53 -18.20 -26.72
CA ASP A 147 -10.28 -17.19 -27.74
C ASP A 147 -11.19 -15.97 -27.57
N ALA A 148 -12.43 -16.16 -27.09
CA ALA A 148 -13.37 -15.06 -26.81
C ALA A 148 -12.99 -14.27 -25.55
N ILE A 149 -12.38 -14.92 -24.56
CA ILE A 149 -11.89 -14.28 -23.33
C ILE A 149 -10.62 -13.46 -23.61
N ASP A 150 -9.66 -14.05 -24.33
CA ASP A 150 -8.46 -13.34 -24.79
C ASP A 150 -8.84 -12.18 -25.72
N THR A 151 -9.88 -12.36 -26.55
CA THR A 151 -10.48 -11.27 -27.36
C THR A 151 -11.11 -10.19 -26.50
N ALA A 152 -11.82 -10.52 -25.41
CA ALA A 152 -12.41 -9.54 -24.51
C ALA A 152 -11.33 -8.73 -23.75
N ILE A 153 -10.26 -9.38 -23.30
CA ILE A 153 -9.11 -8.72 -22.64
C ILE A 153 -8.34 -7.84 -23.62
N LYS A 154 -8.08 -8.34 -24.85
CA LYS A 154 -7.45 -7.55 -25.92
C LYS A 154 -8.33 -6.39 -26.35
N ALA A 155 -9.64 -6.58 -26.38
CA ALA A 155 -10.59 -5.51 -26.64
C ALA A 155 -10.57 -4.48 -25.52
N LEU A 156 -10.63 -4.88 -24.24
CA LEU A 156 -10.50 -3.96 -23.10
C LEU A 156 -9.17 -3.18 -23.13
N ARG A 157 -8.04 -3.84 -23.41
CA ARG A 157 -6.73 -3.17 -23.58
C ARG A 157 -6.72 -2.20 -24.77
N ALA A 158 -7.17 -2.66 -25.93
CA ALA A 158 -7.31 -1.81 -27.11
C ALA A 158 -8.33 -0.67 -26.87
N CYS A 159 -9.29 -0.88 -25.99
CA CYS A 159 -10.27 0.12 -25.59
C CYS A 159 -9.68 1.21 -24.70
N LEU A 160 -8.73 0.85 -23.84
CA LEU A 160 -8.05 1.79 -22.97
C LEU A 160 -6.92 2.56 -23.69
N GLU A 161 -6.41 2.03 -24.79
CA GLU A 161 -5.28 2.60 -25.54
C GLU A 161 -5.68 3.41 -26.80
N ASN A 162 -6.94 3.34 -27.25
CA ASN A 162 -7.38 3.98 -28.50
C ASN A 162 -8.40 5.11 -28.30
N SER A 163 -8.43 6.08 -29.23
CA SER A 163 -9.27 7.27 -29.15
C SER A 163 -10.76 7.03 -29.46
N GLU A 164 -11.10 5.94 -30.16
CA GLU A 164 -12.50 5.57 -30.49
C GLU A 164 -13.25 4.88 -29.34
N THR A 165 -12.52 4.48 -28.30
CA THR A 165 -12.97 3.61 -27.21
C THR A 165 -13.15 4.32 -25.87
N ARG A 166 -13.03 5.67 -25.86
CA ARG A 166 -13.65 6.55 -24.84
C ARG A 166 -15.14 6.29 -24.62
N ARG A 167 -15.80 5.48 -25.45
CA ARG A 167 -17.20 5.06 -25.32
C ARG A 167 -17.46 4.03 -24.23
N PHE A 168 -16.44 3.35 -23.71
CA PHE A 168 -16.59 2.30 -22.70
C PHE A 168 -16.43 2.80 -21.28
N VAL A 169 -15.96 4.02 -21.09
CA VAL A 169 -15.92 4.70 -19.80
C VAL A 169 -16.73 5.97 -19.94
N ARG A 170 -17.28 6.47 -18.83
CA ARG A 170 -17.97 7.78 -18.82
C ARG A 170 -17.12 8.84 -19.53
N GLU A 171 -17.78 9.70 -20.30
CA GLU A 171 -17.10 10.65 -21.20
C GLU A 171 -16.16 11.63 -20.47
N ASP A 172 -16.42 11.87 -19.18
CA ASP A 172 -15.62 12.70 -18.30
C ASP A 172 -14.32 12.03 -17.85
N VAL A 173 -14.14 10.71 -18.01
CA VAL A 173 -12.90 10.00 -17.67
C VAL A 173 -11.82 10.30 -18.71
N ALA A 174 -10.63 10.69 -18.24
CA ALA A 174 -9.47 10.95 -19.10
C ALA A 174 -8.45 9.80 -19.06
N ILE A 175 -8.23 9.21 -17.89
CA ILE A 175 -7.30 8.09 -17.68
C ILE A 175 -8.05 6.99 -16.95
N ALA A 176 -7.90 5.74 -17.39
CA ALA A 176 -8.38 4.56 -16.71
C ALA A 176 -7.32 3.46 -16.78
N ILE A 177 -7.00 2.85 -15.65
CA ILE A 177 -5.95 1.83 -15.51
C ILE A 177 -6.56 0.62 -14.78
N PRO A 178 -6.53 -0.59 -15.36
CA PRO A 178 -6.98 -1.78 -14.67
C PRO A 178 -6.20 -2.01 -13.38
N LEU A 179 -6.89 -2.49 -12.35
CA LEU A 179 -6.29 -2.93 -11.09
C LEU A 179 -6.34 -4.45 -11.00
N SER A 180 -5.20 -5.04 -10.66
CA SER A 180 -5.10 -6.46 -10.31
C SER A 180 -4.68 -6.65 -8.87
N LEU A 181 -5.14 -7.74 -8.26
CA LEU A 181 -4.77 -8.16 -6.91
C LEU A 181 -4.12 -9.53 -6.98
N TYR A 182 -3.00 -9.72 -6.28
CA TYR A 182 -2.41 -11.02 -5.97
C TYR A 182 -2.74 -11.38 -4.51
N ASP A 183 -3.28 -12.57 -4.26
CA ASP A 183 -3.76 -13.07 -2.96
C ASP A 183 -3.12 -14.44 -2.62
N HIS A 184 -1.96 -14.42 -1.97
CA HIS A 184 -1.28 -15.65 -1.52
C HIS A 184 -0.48 -15.38 -0.22
N SER A 185 -1.07 -15.79 0.92
CA SER A 185 -0.53 -15.54 2.28
C SER A 185 -0.45 -14.06 2.68
N GLY A 186 -1.11 -13.20 1.91
CA GLY A 186 -1.14 -11.74 1.99
C GLY A 186 -1.66 -11.20 0.67
N ILE A 187 -2.01 -9.91 0.62
CA ILE A 187 -2.52 -9.29 -0.61
C ILE A 187 -1.59 -8.16 -1.08
N THR A 188 -1.43 -8.05 -2.39
CA THR A 188 -0.75 -6.94 -3.07
C THR A 188 -1.57 -6.51 -4.28
N ILE A 189 -1.62 -5.20 -4.54
CA ILE A 189 -2.40 -4.61 -5.62
C ILE A 189 -1.47 -3.90 -6.62
N SER A 190 -1.80 -3.99 -7.90
CA SER A 190 -0.96 -3.47 -8.97
C SER A 190 -1.78 -2.93 -10.13
N HIS A 191 -1.18 -1.99 -10.89
CA HIS A 191 -1.74 -1.54 -12.15
C HIS A 191 -1.48 -2.57 -13.24
N GLY A 192 -2.46 -2.71 -14.13
CA GLY A 192 -2.39 -3.55 -15.31
C GLY A 192 -3.07 -4.91 -15.10
N THR A 193 -2.66 -5.87 -15.92
CA THR A 193 -3.26 -7.21 -15.90
C THR A 193 -2.49 -8.12 -14.95
N PRO A 194 -3.18 -9.08 -14.30
CA PRO A 194 -2.54 -10.16 -13.55
C PRO A 194 -1.42 -10.82 -14.36
N THR A 195 -0.28 -11.06 -13.71
CA THR A 195 0.83 -11.82 -14.29
C THR A 195 0.83 -13.27 -13.84
N ASP A 196 0.22 -13.55 -12.69
CA ASP A 196 -0.03 -14.89 -12.18
C ASP A 196 -1.47 -15.28 -12.51
N VAL A 197 -1.65 -16.54 -12.89
CA VAL A 197 -2.93 -17.08 -13.35
C VAL A 197 -3.73 -17.76 -12.24
N TRP A 198 -3.08 -18.08 -11.11
CA TRP A 198 -3.70 -18.78 -9.99
C TRP A 198 -4.05 -17.84 -8.86
N ASP A 199 -3.06 -17.06 -8.43
CA ASP A 199 -3.16 -16.24 -7.23
C ASP A 199 -3.54 -14.80 -7.54
N SER A 200 -3.76 -14.43 -8.82
CA SER A 200 -4.11 -13.05 -9.19
C SER A 200 -5.35 -12.92 -10.06
N GLY A 201 -6.04 -11.79 -9.92
CA GLY A 201 -7.23 -11.45 -10.71
C GLY A 201 -7.41 -9.95 -10.89
N LEU A 202 -8.21 -9.54 -11.87
CA LEU A 202 -8.67 -8.16 -11.98
C LEU A 202 -9.66 -7.86 -10.86
N VAL A 203 -9.54 -6.69 -10.26
CA VAL A 203 -10.36 -6.30 -9.09
C VAL A 203 -10.98 -4.91 -9.21
N GLY A 204 -10.74 -4.20 -10.31
CA GLY A 204 -11.27 -2.86 -10.49
C GLY A 204 -10.51 -2.01 -11.50
N VAL A 205 -10.72 -0.70 -11.40
CA VAL A 205 -10.07 0.33 -12.20
C VAL A 205 -9.68 1.51 -11.32
N HIS A 206 -8.47 1.99 -11.53
CA HIS A 206 -8.01 3.29 -11.05
C HIS A 206 -8.18 4.30 -12.18
N TYR A 207 -9.07 5.29 -12.00
CA TYR A 207 -9.38 6.27 -13.04
C TYR A 207 -9.22 7.72 -12.57
N MET A 208 -9.10 8.64 -13.52
CA MET A 208 -9.05 10.07 -13.28
C MET A 208 -9.91 10.79 -14.32
N THR A 209 -10.71 11.76 -13.85
CA THR A 209 -11.54 12.58 -14.73
C THR A 209 -10.70 13.61 -15.49
N ARG A 210 -11.21 14.08 -16.62
CA ARG A 210 -10.61 15.15 -17.43
C ARG A 210 -10.51 16.44 -16.66
N GLU A 211 -11.51 16.75 -15.83
CA GLU A 211 -11.47 17.91 -14.95
C GLU A 211 -10.27 17.85 -14.00
N THR A 212 -10.07 16.73 -13.30
CA THR A 212 -8.93 16.56 -12.38
C THR A 212 -7.60 16.58 -13.12
N LEU A 213 -7.51 15.92 -14.28
CA LEU A 213 -6.31 15.94 -15.12
C LEU A 213 -5.92 17.37 -15.52
N ASP A 214 -6.89 18.16 -16.00
CA ASP A 214 -6.66 19.54 -16.43
C ASP A 214 -6.33 20.45 -15.24
N ARG A 215 -7.00 20.26 -14.09
CA ARG A 215 -6.83 21.08 -12.89
C ARG A 215 -5.50 20.85 -12.19
N GLU A 216 -5.14 19.59 -11.95
CA GLU A 216 -3.97 19.22 -11.13
C GLU A 216 -2.69 19.06 -11.98
N PHE A 217 -2.83 18.69 -13.26
CA PHE A 217 -1.69 18.34 -14.12
C PHE A 217 -1.63 19.14 -15.43
N ALA A 218 -2.53 20.10 -15.65
CA ALA A 218 -2.59 20.90 -16.88
C ALA A 218 -2.65 20.03 -18.16
N GLY A 219 -3.34 18.88 -18.10
CA GLY A 219 -3.47 17.95 -19.22
C GLY A 219 -2.28 16.99 -19.41
N ASP A 220 -1.27 17.04 -18.54
CA ASP A 220 -0.08 16.18 -18.62
C ASP A 220 -0.38 14.77 -18.08
N GLU A 221 -0.84 13.89 -18.97
CA GLU A 221 -1.17 12.50 -18.63
C GLU A 221 0.03 11.71 -18.09
N THR A 222 1.26 12.08 -18.44
CA THR A 222 2.46 11.36 -17.96
C THR A 222 2.67 11.61 -16.47
N LYS A 223 2.54 12.87 -16.03
CA LYS A 223 2.61 13.22 -14.60
C LYS A 223 1.42 12.68 -13.83
N ALA A 224 0.23 12.73 -14.42
CA ALA A 224 -0.97 12.19 -13.79
C ALA A 224 -0.84 10.68 -13.52
N ARG A 225 -0.39 9.90 -14.52
CA ARG A 225 -0.14 8.46 -14.34
C ARG A 225 0.92 8.17 -13.28
N ALA A 226 2.02 8.93 -13.26
CA ALA A 226 3.04 8.78 -12.22
C ALA A 226 2.50 9.09 -10.80
N CYS A 227 1.58 10.05 -10.67
CA CYS A 227 0.89 10.34 -9.41
C CYS A 227 -0.03 9.17 -9.01
N MET A 228 -0.82 8.65 -9.95
CA MET A 228 -1.70 7.50 -9.73
C MET A 228 -0.90 6.24 -9.35
N ASP A 229 0.27 6.02 -9.95
CA ASP A 229 1.18 4.93 -9.59
C ASP A 229 1.68 5.08 -8.15
N ALA A 230 1.99 6.30 -7.72
CA ALA A 230 2.42 6.58 -6.34
C ALA A 230 1.29 6.35 -5.33
N GLU A 231 0.05 6.79 -5.64
CA GLU A 231 -1.13 6.50 -4.80
C GLU A 231 -1.36 5.00 -4.64
N LEU A 232 -1.22 4.24 -5.73
CA LEU A 232 -1.35 2.80 -5.68
C LEU A 232 -0.25 2.14 -4.86
N LEU A 233 1.00 2.60 -4.99
CA LEU A 233 2.12 2.09 -4.21
C LEU A 233 1.88 2.26 -2.70
N THR A 234 1.43 3.44 -2.27
CA THR A 234 1.10 3.68 -0.85
C THR A 234 -0.07 2.80 -0.40
N TYR A 235 -1.09 2.64 -1.23
CA TYR A 235 -2.22 1.77 -0.90
C TYR A 235 -1.82 0.29 -0.83
N ASP A 236 -0.96 -0.19 -1.72
CA ASP A 236 -0.38 -1.52 -1.67
C ASP A 236 0.41 -1.76 -0.38
N GLN A 237 1.27 -0.80 0.01
CA GLN A 237 2.02 -0.86 1.27
C GLN A 237 1.08 -0.93 2.48
N TYR A 238 -0.01 -0.15 2.48
CA TYR A 238 -1.07 -0.24 3.48
C TYR A 238 -1.69 -1.65 3.54
N LEU A 239 -2.08 -2.22 2.39
CA LEU A 239 -2.70 -3.55 2.32
C LEU A 239 -1.77 -4.67 2.80
N ARG A 240 -0.46 -4.54 2.53
CA ARG A 240 0.58 -5.47 3.02
C ARG A 240 0.91 -5.30 4.50
N GLY A 241 0.38 -4.26 5.16
CA GLY A 241 0.75 -3.90 6.54
C GLY A 241 2.16 -3.32 6.66
N ASN A 242 2.74 -2.85 5.57
CA ASN A 242 4.08 -2.26 5.50
C ASN A 242 4.04 -0.78 5.90
N VAL A 243 3.52 -0.53 7.10
CA VAL A 243 3.37 0.80 7.70
C VAL A 243 4.09 0.82 9.04
N TRP A 244 4.88 1.84 9.28
CA TRP A 244 5.84 1.91 10.36
C TRP A 244 5.66 3.18 11.18
N GLY A 245 6.14 3.10 12.41
CA GLY A 245 6.40 4.25 13.26
C GLY A 245 7.62 4.03 14.12
N PHE A 246 8.07 5.10 14.75
CA PHE A 246 9.16 5.06 15.71
C PHE A 246 8.74 5.65 17.05
N GLU A 247 9.38 5.16 18.11
CA GLU A 247 9.33 5.72 19.45
C GLU A 247 10.75 6.05 19.90
N VAL A 248 10.95 7.27 20.39
CA VAL A 248 12.18 7.74 21.00
C VAL A 248 11.97 7.74 22.51
N MET A 249 12.72 6.92 23.22
CA MET A 249 12.63 6.77 24.67
C MET A 249 13.91 7.30 25.33
N ASP A 250 13.80 7.84 26.54
CA ASP A 250 14.99 8.04 27.38
C ASP A 250 15.47 6.70 27.99
N ARG A 251 16.67 6.70 28.58
CA ARG A 251 17.22 5.52 29.28
C ARG A 251 16.42 5.11 30.53
N ALA A 252 15.49 5.95 31.00
CA ALA A 252 14.54 5.60 32.05
C ALA A 252 13.28 4.89 31.52
N GLY A 253 13.14 4.77 30.20
CA GLY A 253 11.99 4.16 29.55
C GLY A 253 10.78 5.09 29.39
N ARG A 254 10.97 6.41 29.53
CA ARG A 254 9.91 7.38 29.24
C ARG A 254 9.95 7.76 27.76
N LEU A 255 8.78 7.78 27.14
CA LEU A 255 8.59 8.27 25.78
C LEU A 255 8.92 9.77 25.71
N GLN A 256 9.82 10.13 24.81
CA GLN A 256 10.21 11.51 24.49
C GLN A 256 9.49 11.98 23.23
N ASP A 257 9.46 11.15 22.20
CA ASP A 257 8.86 11.48 20.91
C ASP A 257 8.37 10.22 20.20
N SER A 258 7.41 10.36 19.29
CA SER A 258 6.94 9.29 18.43
C SER A 258 6.28 9.84 17.18
N CYS A 259 6.51 9.20 16.04
CA CYS A 259 5.81 9.49 14.80
C CYS A 259 5.46 8.18 14.09
N TRP A 260 4.36 8.17 13.34
CA TRP A 260 3.72 6.99 12.75
C TRP A 260 3.21 7.32 11.35
N GLY A 261 2.80 6.28 10.60
CA GLY A 261 2.27 6.45 9.24
C GLY A 261 3.35 6.53 8.16
N PHE A 262 4.52 5.94 8.40
CA PHE A 262 5.58 5.86 7.41
C PHE A 262 5.44 4.59 6.57
N TYR A 263 5.47 4.72 5.25
CA TYR A 263 5.35 3.59 4.34
C TYR A 263 6.69 3.28 3.67
N GLY A 264 7.01 2.01 3.46
CA GLY A 264 8.20 1.64 2.70
C GLY A 264 8.84 0.33 3.15
N ASP A 265 9.47 -0.36 2.22
CA ASP A 265 10.15 -1.64 2.45
C ASP A 265 11.60 -1.42 2.98
N GLU A 266 12.20 -0.27 2.65
CA GLU A 266 13.53 0.17 3.06
C GLU A 266 13.50 1.49 3.85
N LEU A 267 14.42 1.66 4.81
CA LEU A 267 14.43 2.82 5.71
C LEU A 267 14.60 4.15 4.94
N GLU A 268 15.45 4.12 3.92
CA GLU A 268 15.78 5.23 3.04
C GLU A 268 14.57 5.79 2.31
N GLU A 269 13.58 4.94 2.04
CA GLU A 269 12.37 5.28 1.29
C GLU A 269 11.25 5.78 2.22
N THR A 270 11.28 5.38 3.49
CA THR A 270 10.20 5.69 4.44
C THR A 270 10.05 7.17 4.80
N GLY A 271 11.08 7.99 4.59
CA GLY A 271 11.13 9.37 5.08
C GLY A 271 11.38 9.51 6.58
N MET A 272 11.47 8.42 7.36
CA MET A 272 11.70 8.50 8.81
C MET A 272 13.03 9.18 9.18
N LEU A 273 14.05 9.06 8.33
CA LEU A 273 15.36 9.69 8.56
C LEU A 273 15.27 11.22 8.62
N GLU A 274 14.26 11.84 8.00
CA GLU A 274 14.07 13.29 8.02
C GLU A 274 13.70 13.83 9.42
N TYR A 275 13.23 12.95 10.31
CA TYR A 275 12.85 13.28 11.69
C TYR A 275 14.02 13.18 12.68
N PHE A 276 15.20 12.75 12.22
CA PHE A 276 16.37 12.54 13.06
C PHE A 276 17.53 13.43 12.60
N ASP A 277 18.13 14.15 13.53
CA ASP A 277 19.42 14.78 13.29
C ASP A 277 20.49 13.73 12.90
N PRO A 278 21.51 14.08 12.11
CA PRO A 278 22.54 13.13 11.64
C PRO A 278 23.17 12.28 12.75
N ASP A 279 23.36 12.86 13.94
CA ASP A 279 23.93 12.18 15.11
C ASP A 279 23.02 11.09 15.69
N ARG A 280 21.71 11.16 15.42
CA ARG A 280 20.70 10.20 15.90
C ARG A 280 20.20 9.25 14.80
N ALA A 281 20.52 9.53 13.54
CA ALA A 281 20.17 8.66 12.41
C ALA A 281 20.78 7.25 12.53
N SER A 282 21.94 7.12 13.18
CA SER A 282 22.56 5.81 13.48
C SER A 282 21.68 4.95 14.38
N ALA A 283 21.11 5.53 15.44
CA ALA A 283 20.24 4.82 16.37
C ALA A 283 18.94 4.35 15.68
N LEU A 284 18.39 5.13 14.75
CA LEU A 284 17.25 4.73 13.94
C LEU A 284 17.61 3.56 12.99
N ARG A 285 18.78 3.60 12.35
CA ARG A 285 19.26 2.51 11.49
C ARG A 285 19.41 1.20 12.27
N ASP A 286 20.06 1.26 13.44
CA ASP A 286 20.21 0.10 14.33
C ASP A 286 18.85 -0.43 14.82
N ALA A 287 17.87 0.45 15.00
CA ALA A 287 16.51 0.07 15.39
C ALA A 287 15.75 -0.56 14.20
N TRP A 288 15.93 -0.03 13.00
CA TRP A 288 15.35 -0.58 11.76
C TRP A 288 15.87 -2.00 11.49
N GLU A 289 17.17 -2.25 11.63
CA GLU A 289 17.73 -3.60 11.43
C GLU A 289 17.14 -4.64 12.39
N ARG A 290 16.77 -4.22 13.61
CA ARG A 290 16.18 -5.06 14.65
C ARG A 290 14.65 -5.00 14.71
N ARG A 291 13.98 -4.39 13.72
CA ARG A 291 12.53 -4.13 13.75
C ARG A 291 11.65 -5.39 13.79
N PHE A 292 12.23 -6.55 13.51
CA PHE A 292 11.54 -7.85 13.52
C PHE A 292 11.84 -8.70 14.76
N ASP A 293 12.69 -8.21 15.67
CA ASP A 293 13.04 -8.87 16.94
C ASP A 293 11.99 -8.61 18.05
#